data_AF-A0A839ZBB5-F1
#
_entry.id   AF-A0A839ZBB5-F1
#
_cell.length_a   1.000
_cell.length_b   1.000
_cell.length_c   1.000
_cell.angle_alpha   90.00
_cell.angle_beta   90.00
_cell.angle_gamma   90.00
#
_symmetry.space_group_name_H-M   'P 1'
#
loop_
_entity.id
_entity.type
_entity.pdbx_description
1 polymer ?
#
loop_
_entity_poly.entity_id
_entity_poly.type
_entity_poly.pdbx_seq_one_letter_code
_entity_poly.pdbx_strand_id
1 'polypeptide(L)' 'MKQVVVMALMALGVAGCDSAPPHYLAWCDEKDGQDWRLIDHVKKDGYLLSCTYQSPDRQSTYTRACDGDGCNIR' A
#
# COMPACT_ATOMS: atom_id res chain seq x y z
N MET A 1 -18.97 -5.25 54.21
CA MET A 1 -17.57 -4.98 53.79
C MET A 1 -17.37 -5.59 52.42
N LYS A 2 -16.69 -4.84 51.55
CA LYS A 2 -16.01 -5.27 50.33
C LYS A 2 -16.86 -5.45 49.06
N GLN A 3 -16.47 -4.60 48.10
CA GLN A 3 -16.56 -4.71 46.63
C GLN A 3 -17.99 -4.44 46.14
N VAL A 4 -18.25 -3.34 45.44
CA VAL A 4 -17.93 -3.18 44.02
C VAL A 4 -17.67 -1.70 43.72
N VAL A 5 -16.41 -1.29 43.64
CA VAL A 5 -16.00 0.01 43.06
C VAL A 5 -14.93 -0.28 42.03
N VAL A 6 -15.27 -0.97 40.94
CA VAL A 6 -14.39 -1.08 39.78
C VAL A 6 -15.26 -1.35 38.55
N MET A 7 -15.94 -0.34 38.02
CA MET A 7 -16.66 -0.44 36.74
C MET A 7 -16.58 0.89 35.99
N ALA A 8 -15.38 1.42 35.85
CA ALA A 8 -15.15 2.64 35.08
C ALA A 8 -13.71 2.63 34.54
N LEU A 9 -13.40 1.78 33.56
CA LEU A 9 -12.09 1.82 32.88
C LEU A 9 -12.01 1.03 31.56
N MET A 10 -13.12 0.76 30.86
CA MET A 10 -13.10 0.03 29.58
C MET A 10 -13.61 0.86 28.38
N ALA A 11 -13.47 2.19 28.41
CA ALA A 11 -13.99 3.06 27.34
C ALA A 11 -12.90 3.81 26.54
N LEU A 12 -11.63 3.40 26.62
CA LEU A 12 -10.50 4.06 25.93
C LEU A 12 -9.81 3.09 24.98
N GLY A 13 -10.53 2.57 23.98
CA GLY A 13 -10.00 1.57 23.06
C GLY A 13 -10.34 1.75 21.58
N VAL A 14 -10.84 2.92 21.16
CA VAL A 14 -11.21 3.17 19.74
C VAL A 14 -10.50 4.37 19.11
N ALA A 15 -9.51 4.96 19.79
CA ALA A 15 -8.63 5.94 19.17
C ALA A 15 -7.49 5.19 18.45
N GLY A 16 -7.61 5.02 17.14
CA GLY A 16 -6.50 4.58 16.31
C GLY A 16 -6.79 3.45 15.32
N CYS A 17 -8.06 3.10 15.04
CA CYS A 17 -8.34 2.54 13.73
C CYS A 17 -8.21 3.67 12.70
N ASP A 18 -6.96 4.00 12.37
CA ASP A 18 -6.66 4.66 11.11
C ASP A 18 -7.38 3.82 10.06
N SER A 19 -8.40 4.40 9.44
CA SER A 19 -9.01 3.92 8.22
C SER A 19 -7.99 4.06 7.08
N ALA A 20 -6.81 3.48 7.28
CA ALA A 20 -5.89 3.19 6.21
C ALA A 20 -6.68 2.38 5.19
N PRO A 21 -6.62 2.72 3.89
CA PRO A 21 -7.30 1.98 2.86
C PRO A 21 -7.06 0.48 3.03
N PRO A 22 -8.05 -0.36 2.72
CA PRO A 22 -7.97 -1.80 2.95
C PRO A 22 -6.79 -2.40 2.17
N HIS A 23 -5.63 -2.46 2.81
CA HIS A 23 -4.35 -2.98 2.30
C HIS A 23 -3.71 -2.12 1.18
N TYR A 24 -2.54 -1.53 1.47
CA TYR A 24 -1.45 -1.23 0.53
C TYR A 24 -1.77 -1.23 -0.98
N LEU A 25 -2.01 -0.07 -1.59
CA LEU A 25 -2.16 0.09 -3.04
C LEU A 25 -1.03 -0.65 -3.76
N ALA A 26 -1.40 -1.69 -4.53
CA ALA A 26 -0.56 -2.85 -4.86
C ALA A 26 0.89 -2.48 -5.19
N TRP A 27 1.82 -3.06 -4.45
CA TRP A 27 3.24 -2.75 -4.54
C TRP A 27 3.73 -2.93 -5.98
N CYS A 28 4.70 -2.12 -6.40
CA CYS A 28 5.39 -2.41 -7.65
C CYS A 28 6.23 -3.67 -7.44
N ASP A 29 5.91 -4.76 -8.13
CA ASP A 29 6.78 -5.94 -8.15
C ASP A 29 8.13 -5.56 -8.75
N GLU A 30 9.21 -6.19 -8.26
CA GLU A 30 10.56 -5.96 -8.79
C GLU A 30 10.64 -6.28 -10.29
N LYS A 31 9.81 -7.23 -10.73
CA LYS A 31 9.61 -7.54 -12.14
C LYS A 31 8.13 -7.63 -12.50
N ASP A 32 7.77 -7.26 -13.72
CA ASP A 32 6.45 -7.58 -14.26
C ASP A 32 6.35 -9.03 -14.77
N GLY A 33 5.15 -9.48 -15.17
CA GLY A 33 4.92 -10.81 -15.75
C GLY A 33 5.61 -11.05 -17.10
N GLN A 34 6.39 -10.09 -17.61
CA GLN A 34 7.21 -10.17 -18.82
C GLN A 34 8.71 -9.96 -18.53
N ASP A 35 9.15 -10.10 -17.27
CA ASP A 35 10.53 -9.90 -16.81
C ASP A 35 11.08 -8.46 -16.94
N TRP A 36 10.22 -7.45 -17.18
CA TRP A 36 10.65 -6.06 -17.13
C TRP A 36 10.93 -5.68 -15.69
N ARG A 37 12.00 -4.93 -15.44
CA ARG A 37 12.43 -4.60 -14.08
C ARG A 37 11.89 -3.25 -13.65
N LEU A 38 11.43 -3.16 -12.41
CA LEU A 38 11.07 -1.91 -11.77
C LEU A 38 12.31 -1.01 -11.67
N ILE A 39 12.20 0.22 -12.17
CA ILE A 39 13.27 1.22 -12.09
C ILE A 39 12.86 2.49 -11.34
N ASP A 40 11.56 2.75 -11.18
CA ASP A 40 11.06 3.91 -10.43
C ASP A 40 9.62 3.69 -9.95
N HIS A 41 9.20 4.42 -8.91
CA HIS A 41 7.82 4.47 -8.46
C HIS A 41 7.50 5.81 -7.77
N VAL A 42 6.27 6.31 -7.99
CA VAL A 42 5.81 7.57 -7.38
C VAL A 42 4.86 7.28 -6.23
N LYS A 43 5.13 7.85 -5.06
CA LYS A 43 4.25 7.82 -3.89
C LYS A 43 3.88 9.23 -3.45
N LYS A 44 2.66 9.39 -2.97
CA LYS A 44 2.17 10.64 -2.37
C LYS A 44 1.28 10.34 -1.18
N ASP A 45 1.57 10.94 -0.03
CA ASP A 45 0.78 10.79 1.20
C ASP A 45 0.59 9.32 1.64
N GLY A 46 1.58 8.46 1.32
CA GLY A 46 1.53 7.02 1.59
C GLY A 46 0.85 6.18 0.49
N TYR A 47 0.30 6.83 -0.55
CA TYR A 47 -0.38 6.19 -1.67
C TYR A 47 0.57 5.98 -2.84
N LEU A 48 0.58 4.77 -3.41
CA LEU A 48 1.31 4.47 -4.65
C LEU A 48 0.52 5.02 -5.85
N LEU A 49 1.15 5.85 -6.67
CA LEU A 49 0.53 6.52 -7.81
C LEU A 49 0.95 5.92 -9.16
N SER A 50 2.20 5.48 -9.27
CA SER A 50 2.70 4.85 -10.49
C SER A 50 3.93 3.97 -10.25
N CYS A 51 4.15 3.05 -11.19
CA CYS A 51 5.36 2.23 -11.31
C CYS A 51 5.94 2.38 -12.71
N THR A 52 7.27 2.47 -12.83
CA THR A 52 7.98 2.54 -14.10
C THR A 52 8.90 1.33 -14.26
N TYR A 53 8.76 0.64 -15.38
CA TYR A 53 9.48 -0.58 -15.71
C TYR A 53 10.40 -0.37 -16.91
N GLN A 54 11.49 -1.13 -16.95
CA GLN A 54 12.44 -1.17 -18.04
C GLN A 54 12.49 -2.57 -18.66
N SER A 55 12.49 -2.63 -19.99
CA SER A 55 12.59 -3.86 -20.75
C SER A 55 13.90 -4.61 -20.43
N PRO A 56 13.93 -5.95 -20.58
CA PRO A 56 15.14 -6.73 -20.31
C PRO A 56 16.38 -6.29 -21.12
N ASP A 57 16.17 -5.83 -22.36
CA ASP A 57 17.21 -5.31 -23.25
C ASP A 57 17.61 -3.85 -22.94
N ARG A 58 16.94 -3.21 -21.99
CA ARG A 58 17.12 -1.83 -21.53
C ARG A 58 16.85 -0.75 -22.58
N GLN A 59 16.20 -1.10 -23.69
CA GLN A 59 15.92 -0.15 -24.78
C GLN A 59 14.58 0.59 -24.61
N SER A 60 13.72 0.13 -23.72
CA SER A 60 12.37 0.69 -23.54
C SER A 60 12.00 0.80 -22.08
N THR A 61 11.16 1.78 -21.78
CA THR A 61 10.53 1.95 -20.48
C THR A 61 9.04 2.21 -20.65
N TYR A 62 8.24 1.81 -19.67
CA TYR A 62 6.85 2.24 -19.57
C TYR A 62 6.52 2.60 -18.14
N THR A 63 5.60 3.55 -17.97
CA THR A 63 5.03 3.92 -16.67
C THR A 63 3.56 3.56 -16.66
N ARG A 64 3.13 2.91 -15.58
CA ARG A 64 1.73 2.59 -15.35
C ARG A 64 1.21 3.35 -14.14
N ALA A 65 0.05 3.99 -14.29
CA ALA A 65 -0.67 4.61 -13.19
C ALA A 65 -1.40 3.55 -12.37
N CYS A 66 -1.42 3.74 -11.05
CA CYS A 66 -2.07 2.86 -10.10
C CYS A 66 -3.42 3.45 -9.69
N ASP A 67 -4.37 2.58 -9.38
CA ASP A 67 -5.72 2.93 -8.93
C ASP A 67 -6.01 2.34 -7.54
N GLY A 68 -7.28 2.33 -7.14
CA GLY A 68 -7.71 1.81 -5.84
C GLY A 68 -7.41 0.32 -5.62
N ASP A 69 -7.23 -0.44 -6.71
CA ASP A 69 -6.86 -1.86 -6.68
C ASP A 69 -5.34 -2.06 -6.87
N GLY A 70 -4.60 -0.96 -7.10
CA GLY A 70 -3.16 -0.92 -7.27
C GLY A 70 -2.72 -0.76 -8.73
N CYS A 71 -1.53 -1.27 -9.09
CA CYS A 71 -0.96 -1.06 -10.43
C CYS A 71 -1.31 -2.18 -11.43
N ASN A 72 -2.15 -3.14 -11.03
CA ASN A 72 -2.76 -4.17 -11.88
C ASN A 72 -1.78 -4.93 -12.80
N ILE A 73 -0.54 -5.15 -12.33
CA ILE A 73 0.49 -5.85 -13.08
C ILE A 73 0.19 -7.35 -13.00
N ARG A 74 0.19 -8.03 -14.15
CA ARG A 74 -0.05 -9.47 -14.29
C ARG A 74 1.20 -10.15 -14.80
#